data_AF-A0A0Q4H2U6-F1
#
_entry.id   AF-A0A0Q4H2U6-F1
#
_cell.length_a   1.000
_cell.length_b   1.000
_cell.length_c   1.000
_cell.angle_alpha   90.00
_cell.angle_beta   90.00
_cell.angle_gamma   90.00
#
_symmetry.space_group_name_H-M   'P 1'
#
loop_
_entity.id
_entity.type
_entity.pdbx_description
1 polymer ?
#
loop_
_entity_poly.entity_id
_entity_poly.type
_entity_poly.pdbx_seq_one_letter_code
_entity_poly.pdbx_strand_id
1 'polypeptide(L)'
;MAAGDALVRLDLNNPVFQENLLHLQKPDRHAALDTLKKIRQLTWAQLYRDNGLKWEKIASVAPPAGVDAIYALRITQARRCTAYRDGDFMRFLTIAPDHDATYGRK
;
A
#
# COMPACT_ATOMS: atom_id res chain seq x y z
N MET A 1 -5.84 -3.98 25.20
CA MET A 1 -6.15 -3.19 24.00
C MET A 1 -6.69 -4.14 22.95
N ALA A 2 -7.86 -3.87 22.37
CA ALA A 2 -8.40 -4.75 21.33
C ALA A 2 -7.52 -4.66 20.07
N ALA A 3 -7.35 -5.77 19.33
CA ALA A 3 -6.47 -5.89 18.16
C ALA A 3 -6.80 -4.98 16.96
N GLY A 4 -7.79 -4.09 17.09
CA GLY A 4 -8.17 -3.09 16.11
C GLY A 4 -7.88 -1.63 16.50
N ASP A 5 -7.35 -1.39 17.70
CA ASP A 5 -7.15 -0.04 18.26
C ASP A 5 -5.69 0.44 18.19
N ALA A 6 -4.76 -0.46 17.85
CA ALA A 6 -3.38 -0.08 17.59
C ALA A 6 -3.26 0.67 16.26
N LEU A 7 -2.38 1.69 16.24
CA LEU A 7 -2.01 2.39 15.02
C LEU A 7 -1.22 1.46 14.10
N VAL A 8 -1.46 1.62 12.80
CA VAL A 8 -0.78 0.83 11.77
C VAL A 8 0.71 1.15 11.76
N ARG A 9 1.53 0.11 11.81
CA ARG A 9 2.99 0.19 11.63
C ARG A 9 3.31 -0.12 10.17
N LEU A 10 4.26 0.60 9.58
CA LEU A 10 4.69 0.33 8.21
C LEU A 10 5.92 -0.55 8.23
N ASP A 11 5.94 -1.54 7.35
CA ASP A 11 7.14 -2.26 6.96
C ASP A 11 7.39 -2.04 5.47
N LEU A 12 8.48 -1.32 5.18
CA LEU A 12 8.91 -0.93 3.84
C LEU A 12 10.14 -1.74 3.38
N ASN A 13 10.46 -2.85 4.05
CA ASN A 13 11.72 -3.58 3.83
C ASN A 13 11.73 -4.52 2.62
N ASN A 14 10.62 -4.61 1.87
CA ASN A 14 10.62 -5.39 0.64
C ASN A 14 11.49 -4.71 -0.43
N PRO A 15 12.53 -5.37 -0.99
CA PRO A 15 13.43 -4.76 -1.96
C PRO A 15 12.72 -4.26 -3.22
N VAL A 16 11.71 -4.98 -3.72
CA VAL A 16 10.94 -4.59 -4.91
C VAL A 16 10.13 -3.33 -4.62
N PHE A 17 9.49 -3.27 -3.45
CA PHE A 17 8.79 -2.06 -3.02
C PHE A 17 9.74 -0.86 -2.92
N GLN A 18 10.91 -1.04 -2.30
CA GLN A 18 11.92 0.01 -2.18
C GLN A 18 12.37 0.51 -3.55
N GLU A 19 12.69 -0.41 -4.46
CA GLU A 19 13.07 -0.08 -5.82
C GLU A 19 11.95 0.72 -6.51
N ASN A 20 10.69 0.25 -6.47
CA ASN A 20 9.59 0.97 -7.10
C ASN A 20 9.38 2.37 -6.49
N LEU A 21 9.44 2.49 -5.15
CA LEU A 21 9.25 3.75 -4.43
C LEU A 21 10.35 4.77 -4.78
N LEU A 22 11.60 4.32 -4.81
CA LEU A 22 12.77 5.16 -5.09
C LEU A 22 12.86 5.57 -6.56
N HIS A 23 12.23 4.83 -7.47
CA HIS A 23 12.13 5.18 -8.90
C HIS A 23 10.91 6.07 -9.24
N LEU A 24 10.01 6.33 -8.28
CA LEU A 24 8.91 7.27 -8.52
C LEU A 24 9.43 8.66 -8.87
N GLN A 25 8.76 9.32 -9.81
CA GLN A 25 8.98 10.74 -10.13
C GLN A 25 8.69 11.60 -8.89
N LYS A 26 9.35 12.76 -8.78
CA LYS A 26 9.26 13.64 -7.60
C LYS A 26 7.82 13.90 -7.09
N PRO A 27 6.82 14.25 -7.93
CA PRO A 27 5.46 14.47 -7.44
C PRO A 27 4.81 13.19 -6.90
N ASP A 28 4.93 12.07 -7.62
CA ASP A 28 4.40 10.77 -7.19
C ASP A 28 5.05 10.30 -5.89
N ARG A 29 6.36 10.51 -5.74
CA ARG A 29 7.09 10.14 -4.54
C ARG A 29 6.60 10.93 -3.32
N HIS A 30 6.38 12.24 -3.45
CA HIS A 30 5.82 13.04 -2.36
C HIS A 30 4.42 12.56 -1.98
N ALA A 31 3.55 12.36 -2.97
CA ALA A 31 2.19 11.86 -2.72
C ALA A 31 2.20 10.46 -2.06
N ALA A 32 3.13 9.60 -2.44
CA ALA A 32 3.30 8.29 -1.81
C ALA A 32 3.71 8.42 -0.35
N LEU A 33 4.69 9.29 -0.03
CA LEU A 33 5.12 9.55 1.34
C LEU A 33 3.99 10.15 2.20
N ASP A 34 3.17 11.04 1.64
CA ASP A 34 2.00 11.59 2.34
C ASP A 34 0.98 10.51 2.67
N THR A 35 0.75 9.56 1.76
CA THR A 35 -0.13 8.42 2.00
C THR A 35 0.46 7.49 3.07
N LEU A 36 1.77 7.20 3.04
CA LEU A 36 2.43 6.43 4.10
C LEU A 36 2.31 7.12 5.47
N LYS A 37 2.52 8.44 5.51
CA LYS A 37 2.34 9.24 6.73
C LYS A 37 0.91 9.17 7.26
N LYS A 38 -0.09 9.29 6.38
CA LYS A 38 -1.51 9.12 6.72
C LYS A 38 -1.76 7.73 7.32
N ILE A 39 -1.30 6.65 6.67
CA ILE A 39 -1.54 5.27 7.15
C ILE A 39 -1.04 5.09 8.59
N ARG A 40 0.13 5.64 8.94
CA ARG A 40 0.68 5.57 10.31
C ARG A 40 -0.17 6.23 11.40
N GLN A 41 -1.11 7.09 11.00
CA GLN A 41 -2.00 7.81 11.91
C GLN A 41 -3.36 7.11 12.05
N LEU A 42 -3.59 6.04 11.28
CA LEU A 42 -4.84 5.28 11.33
C LEU A 42 -4.69 4.05 12.21
N THR A 43 -5.77 3.66 12.89
CA THR A 43 -5.95 2.29 13.35
C THR A 43 -6.37 1.39 12.19
N TRP A 44 -6.24 0.08 12.32
CA TRP A 44 -6.74 -0.86 11.30
C TRP A 44 -8.24 -0.70 11.05
N ALA A 45 -9.02 -0.43 12.09
CA ALA A 45 -10.47 -0.22 11.98
C ALA A 45 -10.82 1.05 11.18
N GLN A 46 -9.99 2.11 11.28
CA GLN A 46 -10.12 3.32 10.48
C GLN A 46 -9.63 3.09 9.05
N LEU A 47 -8.51 2.37 8.88
CA LEU A 47 -7.95 2.05 7.57
C LEU A 47 -8.93 1.29 6.69
N TYR A 48 -9.61 0.28 7.23
CA TYR A 48 -10.63 -0.49 6.49
C TYR A 48 -11.85 0.34 6.07
N ARG A 49 -12.10 1.47 6.74
CA ARG A 49 -13.20 2.39 6.41
C ARG A 49 -12.74 3.58 5.57
N ASP A 50 -11.45 3.70 5.28
CA ASP A 50 -10.90 4.81 4.52
C ASP A 50 -11.24 4.68 3.03
N ASN A 51 -12.14 5.54 2.55
CA ASN A 51 -12.58 5.53 1.16
C ASN A 51 -11.51 5.96 0.15
N GLY A 52 -10.46 6.66 0.61
CA GLY A 52 -9.38 7.16 -0.23
C GLY A 52 -8.32 6.11 -0.52
N LEU A 53 -8.00 5.26 0.46
CA LEU A 53 -6.99 4.20 0.35
C LEU A 53 -7.45 3.03 -0.51
N LYS A 54 -8.76 2.78 -0.62
CA LYS A 54 -9.30 1.67 -1.44
C LYS A 54 -8.63 0.33 -1.09
N TRP A 55 -8.66 -0.05 0.18
CA TRP A 55 -8.10 -1.32 0.67
C TRP A 55 -8.92 -2.51 0.15
N GLU A 56 -8.44 -3.15 -0.92
CA GLU A 56 -9.20 -4.15 -1.69
C GLU A 56 -8.45 -5.49 -1.74
N LYS A 57 -9.13 -6.59 -1.36
CA LYS A 57 -8.54 -7.93 -1.38
C LYS A 57 -8.34 -8.40 -2.83
N ILE A 58 -7.15 -8.93 -3.14
CA ILE A 58 -6.85 -9.54 -4.43
C ILE A 58 -7.19 -11.04 -4.35
N ALA A 59 -8.30 -11.45 -4.97
CA ALA A 59 -8.79 -12.83 -4.88
C ALA A 59 -7.99 -13.82 -5.74
N SER A 60 -7.35 -13.35 -6.81
CA SER A 60 -6.65 -14.17 -7.80
C SER A 60 -5.21 -14.55 -7.42
N VAL A 61 -4.70 -14.08 -6.28
CA VAL A 61 -3.32 -14.32 -5.85
C VAL A 61 -3.33 -15.11 -4.54
N ALA A 62 -2.72 -16.28 -4.56
CA ALA A 62 -2.51 -17.07 -3.36
C ALA A 62 -1.48 -16.38 -2.45
N PRO A 63 -1.83 -16.08 -1.19
CA PRO A 63 -0.88 -15.50 -0.27
C PRO A 63 0.18 -16.54 0.16
N PRO A 64 1.38 -16.10 0.57
CA PRO A 64 2.37 -16.98 1.20
C PRO A 64 1.82 -17.64 2.48
N ALA A 65 2.43 -18.74 2.90
CA ALA A 65 2.06 -19.41 4.15
C ALA A 65 2.14 -18.44 5.35
N GLY A 66 1.08 -18.40 6.15
CA GLY A 66 0.97 -17.47 7.30
C GLY A 66 0.45 -16.07 6.96
N VAL A 67 0.08 -15.81 5.70
CA VAL A 67 -0.55 -14.55 5.28
C VAL A 67 -2.00 -14.81 4.85
N ASP A 68 -2.95 -14.05 5.40
CA ASP A 68 -4.38 -14.26 5.13
C ASP A 68 -4.78 -13.92 3.68
N ALA A 69 -4.24 -12.81 3.17
CA ALA A 69 -4.53 -12.32 1.83
C ALA A 69 -3.56 -11.21 1.43
N ILE A 70 -3.40 -11.03 0.11
CA ILE A 70 -2.78 -9.85 -0.47
C ILE A 70 -3.87 -8.84 -0.81
N TYR A 71 -3.57 -7.57 -0.57
CA TYR A 71 -4.46 -6.45 -0.81
C TYR A 71 -3.80 -5.46 -1.76
N ALA A 72 -4.61 -4.79 -2.57
CA ALA A 72 -4.21 -3.63 -3.32
C ALA A 72 -4.74 -2.37 -2.62
N LEU A 73 -3.94 -1.31 -2.53
CA LEU A 73 -4.37 -0.01 -2.04
C LEU A 73 -3.81 1.12 -2.90
N ARG A 74 -4.48 2.26 -2.89
CA ARG A 74 -4.05 3.49 -3.56
C ARG A 74 -2.89 4.11 -2.76
N ILE A 75 -1.74 4.30 -3.41
CA ILE A 75 -0.58 4.99 -2.82
C ILE A 75 -0.41 6.42 -3.35
N THR A 76 -0.86 6.66 -4.59
CA THR A 76 -1.08 8.01 -5.18
C THR A 76 -2.36 7.98 -6.02
N GLN A 77 -2.84 9.12 -6.53
CA GLN A 77 -4.02 9.10 -7.42
C GLN A 77 -3.82 8.21 -8.67
N ALA A 78 -2.60 8.17 -9.21
CA ALA A 78 -2.25 7.40 -10.39
C ALA A 78 -1.77 5.97 -10.09
N ARG A 79 -1.33 5.68 -8.86
CA ARG A 79 -0.63 4.42 -8.55
C ARG A 79 -1.27 3.64 -7.42
N ARG A 80 -1.21 2.31 -7.56
CA ARG A 80 -1.56 1.35 -6.51
C ARG A 80 -0.33 0.60 -6.04
N CYS A 81 -0.34 0.19 -4.79
CA CYS A 81 0.62 -0.77 -4.25
C CYS A 81 -0.09 -2.03 -3.77
N THR A 82 0.70 -3.10 -3.61
CA THR A 82 0.24 -4.32 -2.95
C THR A 82 0.86 -4.43 -1.57
N ALA A 83 0.09 -4.94 -0.62
CA ALA A 83 0.51 -5.12 0.77
C ALA A 83 -0.29 -6.25 1.43
N TYR A 84 0.17 -6.71 2.59
CA TYR A 84 -0.60 -7.56 3.47
C TYR A 84 -0.49 -7.10 4.93
N ARG A 85 -1.44 -7.54 5.75
CA ARG A 85 -1.42 -7.30 7.19
C ARG A 85 -0.69 -8.44 7.88
N ASP A 86 0.23 -8.10 8.76
CA ASP A 86 0.91 -9.00 9.70
C ASP A 86 0.85 -8.37 11.10
N GLY A 87 -0.14 -8.79 11.89
CA GLY A 87 -0.44 -8.18 13.19
C GLY A 87 -0.73 -6.67 13.07
N ASP A 88 0.14 -5.85 13.64
CA ASP A 88 0.06 -4.39 13.57
C ASP A 88 0.78 -3.80 12.36
N PHE A 89 1.55 -4.61 11.62
CA PHE A 89 2.32 -4.16 10.47
C PHE A 89 1.52 -4.28 9.17
N MET A 90 1.57 -3.21 8.37
CA MET A 90 1.30 -3.26 6.95
C MET A 90 2.63 -3.48 6.23
N ARG A 91 2.79 -4.67 5.64
CA ARG A 91 3.99 -5.06 4.88
C ARG A 91 3.76 -4.80 3.40
N PHE A 92 4.47 -3.82 2.86
CA PHE A 92 4.36 -3.46 1.45
C PHE A 92 5.18 -4.42 0.57
N LEU A 93 4.65 -4.74 -0.60
CA LEU A 93 5.23 -5.72 -1.52
C LEU A 93 5.72 -5.07 -2.81
N THR A 94 4.86 -4.33 -3.51
CA THR A 94 5.19 -3.69 -4.80
C THR A 94 4.40 -2.39 -4.98
N ILE A 95 4.88 -1.48 -5.83
CA ILE A 95 4.06 -0.40 -6.39
C ILE A 95 3.88 -0.73 -7.88
N ALA A 96 2.63 -0.86 -8.31
CA ALA A 96 2.33 -1.15 -9.70
C ALA A 96 2.88 -0.03 -10.60
N PRO A 97 3.48 -0.39 -11.75
CA PRO A 97 3.78 0.59 -12.78
C PRO A 97 2.47 1.25 -13.24
N ASP A 98 2.56 2.52 -13.61
CA ASP A 98 1.42 3.24 -14.14
C ASP A 98 0.95 2.57 -15.45
N HIS A 99 -0.34 2.26 -15.57
CA HIS A 99 -0.89 1.77 -16.83
C HIS A 99 -0.82 2.85 -17.93
N ASP A 100 -0.82 4.14 -17.56
CA ASP A 100 -0.73 5.27 -18.49
C ASP A 100 0.67 5.52 -19.06
N ALA A 101 1.71 4.81 -18.59
CA ALA A 101 2.99 4.80 -19.30
C ALA A 101 2.90 4.18 -20.72
N THR A 102 1.77 3.53 -21.04
CA THR A 102 1.48 2.93 -22.35
C THR A 102 0.82 3.92 -23.33
N TYR A 103 0.18 4.97 -22.83
CA TYR A 103 -0.41 6.01 -23.68
C TYR A 103 0.51 7.22 -23.63
N GLY A 104 1.53 7.17 -24.50
CA GLY A 104 2.38 8.32 -24.79
C GLY A 104 1.54 9.58 -24.93
N ARG A 105 2.01 10.67 -24.29
CA ARG A 105 1.49 12.02 -24.48
C ARG A 105 1.14 12.22 -25.96
N LYS A 106 -0.12 12.53 -26.23
CA LYS A 106 -0.51 13.13 -27.51
C LYS A 106 -0.09 14.59 -27.52
#